data_AF-A0A353RS71-F1
#
_entry.id   AF-A0A353RS71-F1
#
_cell.length_a   1.000
_cell.length_b   1.000
_cell.length_c   1.000
_cell.angle_alpha   90.00
_cell.angle_beta   90.00
_cell.angle_gamma   90.00
#
_symmetry.space_group_name_H-M   'P 1'
#
loop_
_entity.id
_entity.type
_entity.pdbx_description
1 polymer ?
#
loop_
_entity_poly.entity_id
_entity_poly.type
_entity_poly.pdbx_seq_one_letter_code
_entity_poly.pdbx_strand_id
1 'polypeptide(L)'
;MGAIMQQNKVLKTILFVILAIVVAAGLFMGGIVFGNQLPTGMVQSAFRGQTETTQPTEVVTDVCTGYASTSTPAELKTLFAPFWESWQLLHENFVDQPLDDVALMRGAIRGMLAATGDKHTSYMDPTEFQQANASMEGEYEGIGAWVDTTGDYLKIIAPMKGSPAEAAGLKANDVVIAVDGED
;
A
#
# COMPACT_ATOMS: atom_id res chain seq x y z
N MET A 1 53.54 10.66 -39.39
CA MET A 1 53.85 11.31 -38.10
C MET A 1 52.61 11.43 -37.18
N GLY A 2 51.66 10.47 -37.22
CA GLY A 2 50.35 10.60 -36.53
C GLY A 2 50.02 9.52 -35.49
N ALA A 3 50.72 8.37 -35.48
CA ALA A 3 50.40 7.24 -34.59
C ALA A 3 50.89 7.41 -33.14
N ILE A 4 51.94 8.21 -32.91
CA ILE A 4 52.55 8.37 -31.57
C ILE A 4 51.76 9.38 -30.70
N MET A 5 50.99 10.27 -31.32
CA MET A 5 50.21 11.30 -30.59
C MET A 5 48.90 10.76 -30.00
N GLN A 6 48.37 9.63 -30.49
CA GLN A 6 47.12 9.03 -30.01
C GLN A 6 47.32 8.15 -28.76
N GLN A 7 48.45 7.46 -28.65
CA GLN A 7 48.79 6.59 -27.51
C GLN A 7 48.85 7.34 -26.17
N ASN A 8 49.43 8.54 -26.14
CA ASN A 8 49.57 9.32 -24.89
C ASN A 8 48.25 9.97 -24.43
N LYS A 9 47.29 10.18 -25.34
CA LYS A 9 45.94 10.68 -24.97
C LYS A 9 45.12 9.57 -24.33
N VAL A 10 45.10 8.38 -24.93
CA VAL A 10 44.38 7.22 -24.39
C VAL A 10 44.96 6.77 -23.04
N LEU A 11 46.29 6.74 -22.92
CA LEU A 11 46.95 6.40 -21.64
C LEU A 11 46.60 7.39 -20.52
N LYS A 12 46.55 8.70 -20.82
CA LYS A 12 46.13 9.72 -19.85
C LYS A 12 44.65 9.59 -19.47
N THR A 13 43.77 9.26 -20.42
CA THR A 13 42.34 9.04 -20.13
C THR A 13 42.14 7.82 -19.23
N ILE A 14 42.84 6.70 -19.50
CA ILE A 14 42.75 5.50 -18.66
C ILE A 14 43.27 5.77 -17.24
N LEU A 15 44.39 6.48 -17.11
CA LEU A 15 44.95 6.85 -15.80
C LEU A 15 43.95 7.72 -14.99
N PHE A 16 43.28 8.67 -15.65
CA PHE A 16 42.31 9.55 -15.00
C PHE A 16 41.07 8.79 -14.52
N VAL A 17 40.59 7.82 -15.31
CA VAL A 17 39.44 6.97 -14.93
C VAL A 17 39.79 6.06 -13.76
N ILE A 18 40.98 5.45 -13.75
CA ILE A 18 41.43 4.61 -12.62
C ILE A 18 41.57 5.45 -11.35
N LEU A 19 42.14 6.66 -11.43
CA LEU A 19 42.25 7.57 -10.29
C LEU A 19 40.86 7.96 -9.75
N ALA A 20 39.89 8.24 -10.62
CA ALA A 20 38.52 8.58 -10.21
C ALA A 20 37.82 7.41 -9.48
N ILE A 21 38.01 6.17 -9.96
CA ILE A 21 37.45 4.97 -9.32
C ILE A 21 38.07 4.74 -7.94
N VAL A 22 39.39 4.92 -7.80
CA VAL A 22 40.09 4.76 -6.51
C VAL A 22 39.65 5.83 -5.50
N VAL A 23 39.46 7.08 -5.93
CA VAL A 23 38.95 8.15 -5.06
C VAL A 23 37.50 7.87 -4.64
N ALA A 24 36.63 7.44 -5.57
CA ALA A 24 35.25 7.09 -5.25
C ALA A 24 35.16 5.92 -4.27
N ALA A 25 35.95 4.87 -4.46
CA ALA A 25 36.00 3.72 -3.55
C ALA A 25 36.56 4.09 -2.16
N GLY A 26 37.56 4.98 -2.10
CA GLY A 26 38.12 5.48 -0.84
C GLY A 26 37.12 6.31 -0.03
N LEU A 27 36.35 7.19 -0.68
CA LEU A 27 35.32 7.99 -0.02
C LEU A 27 34.17 7.12 0.51
N PHE A 28 33.78 6.08 -0.23
CA PHE A 28 32.69 5.19 0.17
C PHE A 28 33.09 4.29 1.36
N MET A 29 34.30 3.73 1.36
CA MET A 29 34.81 2.97 2.52
C MET A 29 35.09 3.85 3.74
N GLY A 30 35.59 5.08 3.53
CA GLY A 30 35.82 6.03 4.62
C GLY A 30 34.52 6.45 5.32
N GLY A 31 33.44 6.66 4.56
CA GLY A 31 32.12 7.04 5.11
C GLY A 31 31.47 5.96 5.97
N ILE A 32 31.55 4.69 5.58
CA ILE A 32 30.94 3.58 6.33
C ILE A 32 31.66 3.33 7.65
N VAL A 33 33.00 3.41 7.67
CA VAL A 33 33.79 3.19 8.89
C VAL A 33 33.65 4.37 9.86
N PHE A 34 33.62 5.61 9.37
CA PHE A 34 33.43 6.78 10.22
C PHE A 34 32.00 6.89 10.76
N GLY A 35 30.99 6.48 9.98
CA GLY A 35 29.60 6.44 10.41
C GLY A 35 29.35 5.51 11.61
N ASN A 36 30.10 4.42 11.72
CA ASN A 36 29.96 3.47 12.83
C ASN A 36 30.76 3.85 14.09
N GLN A 37 31.60 4.89 14.01
CA GLN A 37 32.47 5.34 15.12
C GLN A 37 32.02 6.67 15.74
N LEU A 38 30.92 7.25 15.27
CA LEU A 38 30.32 8.43 15.89
C LEU A 38 29.42 8.01 17.07
N PRO A 39 29.72 8.43 18.31
CA PRO A 39 28.85 8.16 19.44
C PRO A 39 27.49 8.84 19.22
N THR A 40 26.42 8.06 19.28
CA THR A 40 25.03 8.43 18.99
C THR A 40 24.49 9.61 19.82
N GLY A 41 25.22 10.04 20.85
CA GLY A 41 24.85 11.15 21.73
C GLY A 41 25.03 12.56 21.14
N MET A 42 25.92 12.76 20.16
CA MET A 42 26.19 14.13 19.64
C MET A 42 25.10 14.65 18.70
N VAL A 43 24.45 13.76 17.94
CA VAL A 43 23.38 14.16 17.00
C VAL A 43 22.16 14.69 17.76
N GLN A 44 21.90 14.17 18.96
CA GLN A 44 20.78 14.58 19.78
C GLN A 44 21.03 15.90 20.53
N SER A 45 22.28 16.24 20.84
CA SER A 45 22.63 17.52 21.47
C SER A 45 22.62 18.71 20.51
N ALA A 46 22.84 18.51 19.22
CA ALA A 46 22.84 19.60 18.22
C ALA A 46 21.43 20.11 17.88
N PHE A 47 20.39 19.32 18.17
CA PHE A 47 18.99 19.67 17.89
C PHE A 47 18.18 20.06 19.13
N ARG A 48 18.80 20.14 20.32
CA ARG A 48 18.10 20.40 21.60
C ARG A 48 18.13 21.87 22.05
N GLY A 49 18.40 22.80 21.15
CA GLY A 49 18.47 24.22 21.44
C GLY A 49 17.25 24.99 20.94
N GLN A 50 16.08 24.81 21.58
CA GLN A 50 15.07 25.85 21.86
C GLN A 50 13.82 25.20 22.48
N THR A 51 13.89 24.97 23.79
CA THR A 51 12.71 24.96 24.65
C THR A 51 12.87 26.15 25.58
N GLU A 52 12.21 27.27 25.25
CA GLU A 52 11.93 28.30 26.23
C GLU A 52 10.55 28.06 26.83
N THR A 53 10.57 28.07 28.15
CA THR A 53 9.52 27.77 29.11
C THR A 53 8.43 28.83 29.09
N THR A 54 7.16 28.42 29.05
CA THR A 54 6.07 29.15 29.73
C THR A 54 4.88 28.19 29.92
N GLN A 55 4.69 27.70 31.15
CA GLN A 55 3.39 27.20 31.58
C GLN A 55 2.51 28.43 31.84
N PRO A 56 1.24 28.45 31.37
CA PRO A 56 0.16 28.04 32.26
C PRO A 56 -1.05 27.35 31.59
N THR A 57 -1.62 26.39 32.34
CA THR A 57 -3.06 26.04 32.43
C THR A 57 -3.76 25.29 31.27
N GLU A 58 -4.19 24.07 31.61
CA GLU A 58 -5.33 23.27 31.11
C GLU A 58 -5.77 23.40 29.63
N VAL A 59 -5.55 22.35 28.82
CA VAL A 59 -6.63 21.66 28.06
C VAL A 59 -6.21 20.22 27.78
N VAL A 60 -7.14 19.28 27.99
CA VAL A 60 -7.08 17.84 27.66
C VAL A 60 -6.72 17.61 26.20
N THR A 61 -5.69 16.81 25.89
CA THR A 61 -5.57 15.88 24.73
C THR A 61 -4.15 15.28 24.67
N ASP A 62 -3.98 14.02 25.09
CA ASP A 62 -2.98 13.14 24.47
C ASP A 62 -3.43 11.67 24.65
N VAL A 63 -4.22 11.18 23.69
CA VAL A 63 -4.43 9.75 23.47
C VAL A 63 -3.80 9.42 22.12
N CYS A 64 -2.49 9.63 21.96
CA CYS A 64 -1.78 9.21 20.75
C CYS A 64 -0.34 8.72 20.99
N THR A 65 0.00 8.29 22.20
CA THR A 65 1.34 7.75 22.52
C THR A 65 1.25 6.38 23.20
N GLY A 66 0.82 5.34 22.45
CA GLY A 66 0.59 4.01 23.05
C GLY A 66 0.78 2.75 22.20
N TYR A 67 1.14 2.83 20.91
CA TYR A 67 1.36 1.62 20.09
C TYR A 67 2.83 1.46 19.67
N ALA A 68 3.75 1.79 20.58
CA ALA A 68 5.10 1.24 20.53
C ALA A 68 5.17 0.11 21.57
N SER A 69 4.67 -1.06 21.21
CA SER A 69 4.88 -2.28 21.99
C SER A 69 5.26 -3.40 21.04
N THR A 70 6.58 -3.56 20.94
CA THR A 70 7.25 -4.75 20.47
C THR A 70 6.71 -5.97 21.22
N SER A 71 6.31 -7.00 20.46
CA SER A 71 5.66 -8.25 20.86
C SER A 71 4.13 -8.22 21.01
N THR A 72 3.47 -9.07 20.21
CA THR A 72 2.10 -9.52 20.41
C THR A 72 1.96 -10.02 21.86
N PRO A 73 1.06 -9.44 22.67
CA PRO A 73 0.78 -9.91 24.04
C PRO A 73 0.59 -11.43 24.09
N ALA A 74 1.08 -12.08 25.15
CA ALA A 74 1.01 -13.54 25.28
C ALA A 74 -0.43 -14.07 25.15
N GLU A 75 -1.41 -13.30 25.63
CA GLU A 75 -2.84 -13.59 25.50
C GLU A 75 -3.30 -13.65 24.04
N LEU A 76 -2.86 -12.71 23.19
CA LEU A 76 -3.21 -12.71 21.77
C LEU A 76 -2.57 -13.90 21.04
N LYS A 77 -1.37 -14.34 21.43
CA LYS A 77 -0.75 -15.54 20.84
C LYS A 77 -1.59 -16.79 21.06
N THR A 78 -2.11 -16.97 22.28
CA THR A 78 -3.00 -18.08 22.59
C THR A 78 -4.34 -17.95 21.87
N LEU A 79 -4.91 -16.74 21.82
CA LEU A 79 -6.18 -16.47 21.16
C LEU A 79 -6.14 -16.78 19.65
N PHE A 80 -5.04 -16.41 18.98
CA PHE A 80 -4.88 -16.63 17.54
C PHE A 80 -4.28 -18.00 17.18
N ALA A 81 -3.97 -18.88 18.15
CA ALA A 81 -3.40 -20.20 17.84
C ALA A 81 -4.30 -21.03 16.88
N PRO A 82 -5.63 -21.11 17.08
CA PRO A 82 -6.50 -21.85 16.16
C PRO A 82 -6.59 -21.21 14.77
N PHE A 83 -6.43 -19.89 14.67
CA PHE A 83 -6.40 -19.17 13.40
C PHE A 83 -5.18 -19.58 12.56
N TRP A 84 -3.99 -19.59 13.18
CA TRP A 84 -2.76 -20.00 12.49
C TRP A 84 -2.73 -21.49 12.15
N GLU A 85 -3.27 -22.34 13.03
CA GLU A 85 -3.45 -23.76 12.73
C GLU A 85 -4.36 -23.97 11.51
N SER A 86 -5.50 -23.26 11.45
CA SER A 86 -6.41 -23.32 10.30
C SER A 86 -5.75 -22.82 9.02
N TRP A 87 -4.99 -21.72 9.09
CA TRP A 87 -4.21 -21.20 7.97
C TRP A 87 -3.23 -22.24 7.43
N GLN A 88 -2.46 -22.88 8.32
CA GLN A 88 -1.50 -23.92 7.95
C GLN A 88 -2.18 -25.14 7.34
N LEU A 89 -3.26 -25.64 7.97
CA LEU A 89 -4.02 -26.77 7.45
C LEU A 89 -4.59 -26.50 6.05
N LEU A 90 -5.01 -25.26 5.78
CA LEU A 90 -5.46 -24.86 4.44
C LEU A 90 -4.31 -25.01 3.42
N HIS A 91 -3.12 -24.48 3.74
CA HIS A 91 -1.97 -24.54 2.84
C HIS A 91 -1.45 -25.96 2.61
N GLU A 92 -1.55 -26.82 3.61
CA GLU A 92 -1.06 -28.19 3.50
C GLU A 92 -2.06 -29.13 2.79
N ASN A 93 -3.36 -28.94 3.03
CA ASN A 93 -4.37 -29.94 2.67
C ASN A 93 -5.38 -29.48 1.61
N PHE A 94 -5.40 -28.20 1.24
CA PHE A 94 -6.31 -27.73 0.20
C PHE A 94 -5.88 -28.26 -1.18
N VAL A 95 -6.87 -28.68 -1.97
CA VAL A 95 -6.67 -29.40 -3.23
C VAL A 95 -6.13 -28.46 -4.32
N ASP A 96 -6.73 -27.28 -4.44
CA ASP A 96 -6.43 -26.33 -5.52
C ASP A 96 -5.34 -25.35 -5.07
N GLN A 97 -4.08 -25.77 -5.24
CA GLN A 97 -2.91 -24.96 -4.93
C GLN A 97 -2.32 -24.30 -6.19
N PRO A 98 -1.68 -23.12 -6.07
CA PRO A 98 -1.43 -22.37 -4.82
C PRO A 98 -2.65 -21.56 -4.36
N LEU A 99 -2.74 -21.37 -3.05
CA LEU A 99 -3.69 -20.43 -2.47
C LEU A 99 -3.22 -18.99 -2.71
N ASP A 100 -4.18 -18.08 -2.82
CA ASP A 100 -3.92 -16.64 -2.79
C ASP A 100 -3.97 -16.15 -1.33
N ASP A 101 -2.79 -16.00 -0.73
CA ASP A 101 -2.61 -15.49 0.63
C ASP A 101 -3.27 -14.12 0.83
N VAL A 102 -3.27 -13.28 -0.20
CA VAL A 102 -3.87 -11.95 -0.13
C VAL A 102 -5.39 -12.09 -0.08
N ALA A 103 -5.97 -12.96 -0.90
CA ALA A 103 -7.41 -13.24 -0.84
C ALA A 103 -7.82 -13.84 0.51
N LEU A 104 -7.05 -14.79 1.05
CA LEU A 104 -7.29 -15.39 2.37
C LEU A 104 -7.22 -14.36 3.50
N MET A 105 -6.18 -13.53 3.51
CA MET A 105 -6.01 -12.47 4.50
C MET A 105 -7.18 -11.46 4.41
N ARG A 106 -7.56 -11.01 3.22
CA ARG A 106 -8.70 -10.09 3.05
C ARG A 106 -10.00 -10.72 3.51
N GLY A 107 -10.22 -12.00 3.18
CA GLY A 107 -11.37 -12.77 3.65
C GLY A 107 -11.45 -12.85 5.18
N ALA A 108 -10.31 -13.10 5.84
CA ALA A 108 -10.23 -13.11 7.29
C ALA A 108 -10.59 -11.74 7.90
N ILE A 109 -10.07 -10.65 7.34
CA ILE A 109 -10.41 -9.29 7.79
C ILE A 109 -11.91 -9.00 7.61
N ARG A 110 -12.47 -9.32 6.43
CA ARG A 110 -13.91 -9.14 6.15
C ARG A 110 -14.77 -9.95 7.12
N GLY A 111 -14.39 -11.19 7.43
CA GLY A 111 -15.07 -12.04 8.42
C GLY A 111 -15.02 -11.46 9.84
N MET A 112 -13.86 -10.94 10.27
CA MET A 112 -13.72 -10.28 11.58
C MET A 112 -14.61 -9.04 11.69
N LEU A 113 -14.68 -8.21 10.64
CA LEU A 113 -15.55 -7.03 10.64
C LEU A 113 -17.04 -7.41 10.59
N ALA A 114 -17.41 -8.43 9.81
CA ALA A 114 -18.78 -8.93 9.77
C ALA A 114 -19.25 -9.43 11.15
N ALA A 115 -18.35 -10.01 11.95
CA ALA A 115 -18.66 -10.46 13.32
C ALA A 115 -19.04 -9.32 14.28
N THR A 116 -18.75 -8.05 13.93
CA THR A 116 -19.22 -6.89 14.72
C THR A 116 -20.74 -6.68 14.61
N GLY A 117 -21.36 -7.20 13.56
CA GLY A 117 -22.78 -6.98 13.26
C GLY A 117 -23.12 -5.56 12.79
N ASP A 118 -22.12 -4.69 12.60
CA ASP A 118 -22.33 -3.33 12.10
C ASP A 118 -22.32 -3.30 10.56
N LYS A 119 -23.47 -2.95 9.98
CA LYS A 119 -23.64 -2.81 8.52
C LYS A 119 -22.82 -1.66 7.91
N HIS A 120 -22.30 -0.74 8.73
CA HIS A 120 -21.51 0.39 8.28
C HIS A 120 -20.00 0.17 8.42
N THR A 121 -19.59 -0.95 8.99
CA THR A 121 -18.18 -1.31 9.16
C THR A 121 -17.79 -2.37 8.13
N SER A 122 -16.89 -2.01 7.20
CA SER A 122 -16.41 -2.90 6.15
C SER A 122 -14.92 -2.66 5.86
N TYR A 123 -14.25 -3.68 5.35
CA TYR A 123 -12.88 -3.58 4.85
C TYR A 123 -12.91 -3.31 3.36
N MET A 124 -12.20 -2.27 2.93
CA MET A 124 -11.97 -1.94 1.52
C MET A 124 -10.55 -2.35 1.15
N ASP A 125 -10.41 -3.14 0.11
CA ASP A 125 -9.12 -3.37 -0.52
C ASP A 125 -8.68 -2.15 -1.35
N PRO A 126 -7.41 -2.10 -1.83
CA PRO A 126 -6.90 -0.93 -2.55
C PRO A 126 -7.70 -0.56 -3.81
N THR A 127 -8.29 -1.53 -4.49
CA THR A 127 -9.08 -1.30 -5.70
C THR A 127 -10.45 -0.75 -5.32
N GLU A 128 -11.11 -1.34 -4.33
CA GLU A 128 -12.38 -0.84 -3.78
C GLU A 128 -12.22 0.61 -3.26
N PHE A 129 -11.12 0.89 -2.57
CA PHE A 129 -10.82 2.23 -2.06
C PHE A 129 -10.61 3.26 -3.18
N GLN A 130 -9.90 2.89 -4.25
CA GLN A 130 -9.70 3.76 -5.40
C GLN A 130 -11.03 4.08 -6.10
N GLN A 131 -11.88 3.07 -6.32
CA GLN A 131 -13.19 3.27 -6.94
C GLN A 131 -14.12 4.14 -6.07
N ALA A 132 -14.09 3.93 -4.75
CA ALA A 132 -14.86 4.75 -3.81
C ALA A 132 -14.40 6.22 -3.85
N ASN A 133 -13.09 6.47 -3.89
CA ASN A 133 -12.55 7.83 -3.97
C ASN A 133 -12.80 8.48 -5.33
N ALA A 134 -12.68 7.75 -6.45
CA ALA A 134 -12.97 8.28 -7.78
C ALA A 134 -14.42 8.83 -7.85
N SER A 135 -15.36 8.09 -7.26
CA SER A 135 -16.75 8.51 -7.13
C SER A 135 -16.93 9.80 -6.32
N MET A 136 -16.09 10.03 -5.30
CA MET A 136 -16.11 11.25 -4.47
C MET A 136 -15.44 12.44 -5.14
N GLU A 137 -14.40 12.20 -5.93
CA GLU A 137 -13.68 13.21 -6.70
C GLU A 137 -14.47 13.68 -7.93
N GLY A 138 -15.61 13.03 -8.23
CA GLY A 138 -16.46 13.34 -9.37
C GLY A 138 -16.02 12.64 -10.66
N GLU A 139 -15.00 11.79 -10.58
CA GLU A 139 -14.59 10.87 -11.64
C GLU A 139 -15.52 9.65 -11.58
N TYR A 140 -16.75 9.81 -12.08
CA TYR A 140 -17.68 8.70 -12.25
C TYR A 140 -17.29 7.90 -13.49
N GLU A 141 -16.66 6.75 -13.29
CA GLU A 141 -16.41 5.77 -14.35
C GLU A 141 -17.62 4.84 -14.49
N GLY A 142 -18.18 4.73 -15.69
CA GLY A 142 -19.30 3.84 -15.98
C GLY A 142 -20.15 4.30 -17.16
N ILE A 143 -21.18 3.51 -17.48
CA ILE A 143 -22.10 3.81 -18.59
C ILE A 143 -23.19 4.83 -18.21
N GLY A 144 -23.35 5.14 -16.92
CA GLY A 144 -24.36 6.07 -16.40
C GLY A 144 -25.77 5.49 -16.35
N ALA A 145 -25.94 4.32 -15.73
CA ALA A 145 -27.24 3.71 -15.50
C ALA A 145 -27.42 3.29 -14.03
N TRP A 146 -28.63 3.48 -13.50
CA TRP A 146 -29.02 2.92 -12.20
C TRP A 146 -29.40 1.47 -12.39
N VAL A 147 -28.85 0.60 -11.54
CA VAL A 147 -29.05 -0.86 -11.63
C VAL A 147 -29.58 -1.42 -10.32
N ASP A 148 -30.36 -2.48 -10.43
CA ASP A 148 -30.83 -3.31 -9.33
C ASP A 148 -30.06 -4.63 -9.35
N THR A 149 -29.42 -4.95 -8.22
CA THR A 149 -28.63 -6.15 -8.01
C THR A 149 -29.24 -7.10 -6.98
N THR A 150 -30.47 -6.84 -6.51
CA THR A 150 -31.11 -7.65 -5.46
C THR A 150 -31.78 -8.93 -5.96
N GLY A 151 -32.02 -9.06 -7.26
CA GLY A 151 -32.63 -10.24 -7.88
C GLY A 151 -31.62 -11.23 -8.46
N ASP A 152 -32.14 -12.29 -9.09
CA ASP A 152 -31.32 -13.29 -9.79
C ASP A 152 -30.58 -12.74 -11.03
N TYR A 153 -31.02 -11.58 -11.52
CA TYR A 153 -30.45 -10.91 -12.68
C TYR A 153 -30.23 -9.42 -12.40
N LEU A 154 -29.12 -8.88 -12.91
CA LEU A 154 -28.86 -7.45 -12.88
C LEU A 154 -29.84 -6.74 -13.83
N LYS A 155 -30.62 -5.81 -13.29
CA LYS A 155 -31.65 -5.10 -14.05
C LYS A 155 -31.39 -3.60 -14.08
N ILE A 156 -31.52 -2.99 -15.24
CA ILE A 156 -31.47 -1.53 -15.38
C ILE A 156 -32.74 -0.93 -14.78
N ILE A 157 -32.61 -0.11 -13.74
CA ILE A 157 -33.72 0.69 -13.19
C ILE A 157 -34.03 1.83 -14.16
N ALA A 158 -33.03 2.63 -14.51
CA ALA A 158 -33.13 3.69 -15.51
C ALA A 158 -31.74 4.19 -15.95
N PRO A 159 -31.53 4.51 -17.24
CA PRO A 159 -30.35 5.25 -17.68
C PRO A 159 -30.42 6.71 -17.20
N MET A 160 -29.27 7.32 -16.92
CA MET A 160 -29.17 8.74 -16.61
C MET A 160 -29.31 9.56 -17.90
N LYS A 161 -29.97 10.72 -17.80
CA LYS A 161 -30.14 11.61 -18.95
C LYS A 161 -28.79 12.13 -19.46
N GLY A 162 -28.54 11.99 -20.76
CA GLY A 162 -27.29 12.38 -21.41
C GLY A 162 -26.11 11.43 -21.19
N SER A 163 -26.35 10.26 -20.60
CA SER A 163 -25.32 9.24 -20.36
C SER A 163 -25.02 8.40 -21.62
N PRO A 164 -23.85 7.76 -21.68
CA PRO A 164 -23.56 6.73 -22.69
C PRO A 164 -24.61 5.62 -22.74
N ALA A 165 -25.18 5.21 -21.60
CA ALA A 165 -26.24 4.22 -21.51
C ALA A 165 -27.52 4.65 -22.24
N GLU A 166 -27.95 5.92 -22.07
CA GLU A 166 -29.10 6.46 -22.80
C GLU A 166 -28.80 6.54 -24.31
N ALA A 167 -27.59 6.99 -24.68
CA ALA A 167 -27.16 7.07 -26.08
C ALA A 167 -27.07 5.69 -26.76
N ALA A 168 -26.69 4.66 -26.00
CA ALA A 168 -26.70 3.26 -26.44
C ALA A 168 -28.12 2.67 -26.54
N GLY A 169 -29.13 3.36 -26.04
CA GLY A 169 -30.54 2.97 -26.14
C GLY A 169 -31.01 2.01 -25.05
N LEU A 170 -30.28 1.88 -23.94
CA LEU A 170 -30.72 1.11 -22.78
C LEU A 170 -32.01 1.68 -22.20
N LYS A 171 -32.88 0.81 -21.69
CA LYS A 171 -34.19 1.17 -21.14
C LYS A 171 -34.39 0.63 -19.73
N ALA A 172 -35.34 1.25 -19.04
CA ALA A 172 -35.81 0.74 -17.76
C ALA A 172 -36.37 -0.67 -17.91
N ASN A 173 -35.99 -1.55 -16.98
CA ASN A 173 -36.26 -2.98 -16.93
C ASN A 173 -35.47 -3.87 -17.90
N ASP A 174 -34.49 -3.33 -18.62
CA ASP A 174 -33.57 -4.18 -19.37
C ASP A 174 -32.80 -5.08 -18.41
N VAL A 175 -32.63 -6.34 -18.80
CA VAL A 175 -31.87 -7.33 -18.04
C VAL A 175 -30.50 -7.47 -18.67
N VAL A 176 -29.46 -7.30 -17.86
CA VAL A 176 -28.07 -7.49 -18.29
C VAL A 176 -27.79 -8.98 -18.24
N ILE A 177 -27.53 -9.55 -19.42
CA ILE A 177 -27.24 -10.98 -19.58
C ILE A 177 -25.76 -11.31 -19.40
N ALA A 178 -24.87 -10.38 -19.77
CA ALA A 178 -23.42 -10.53 -19.67
C ALA A 178 -22.73 -9.16 -19.76
N VAL A 179 -21.54 -9.04 -19.19
CA VAL A 179 -20.63 -7.89 -19.34
C VAL A 179 -19.31 -8.41 -19.88
N ASP A 180 -18.84 -7.87 -21.02
CA ASP A 180 -17.63 -8.34 -21.71
C ASP A 180 -17.59 -9.86 -22.00
N GLY A 181 -18.76 -10.49 -22.07
CA GLY A 181 -18.92 -11.93 -22.31
C GLY A 181 -18.85 -12.80 -21.04
N GLU A 182 -18.75 -12.19 -19.86
CA GLU A 182 -18.90 -12.86 -18.56
C GLU A 182 -20.35 -12.69 -18.07
N ASP A 183 -20.96 -13.81 -17.66
CA ASP A 183 -22.32 -13.88 -17.10
C ASP A 183 -22.39 -13.31 -15.67
#